data_AF-A0A1H2G3E8-F1
#
_entry.id   AF-A0A1H2G3E8-F1
#
_cell.length_a   1.000
_cell.length_b   1.000
_cell.length_c   1.000
_cell.angle_alpha   90.00
_cell.angle_beta   90.00
_cell.angle_gamma   90.00
#
_symmetry.space_group_name_H-M   'P 1'
#
loop_
_entity.id
_entity.type
_entity.pdbx_description
1 polymer ?
#
loop_
_entity_poly.entity_id
_entity_poly.type
_entity_poly.pdbx_seq_one_letter_code
_entity_poly.pdbx_strand_id
1 'polypeptide(L)'
;MSATAGKHLVVSLHDLHPGSRKAIAAQREALAAWGVSRRSLLVVPQFHHGPKADEPDFAATVRAWAGEGDEVVLHGFFHDRQGRKDALGSLFWTRLYTNREAEFLDLTGPETVARLAAGSALFAEAGFPVPVGFIAPAWLMGPEVVPVLRAAGFRHTTTLREFLSLQRGESVPSQSLCWSTRAAWRRTVSVLWNRHLFSRSQGNSLLRISLHPDDLLHVTIRKQIERVVKTALDRGFEPVTYADYASLPG
;
A
#
# COMPACT_ATOMS: atom_id res chain seq x y z
N MET A 1 13.55 13.66 -29.86
CA MET A 1 12.69 12.47 -29.67
C MET A 1 12.54 12.30 -28.17
N SER A 2 11.37 12.66 -27.61
CA SER A 2 11.12 12.42 -26.18
C SER A 2 11.05 10.91 -25.99
N ALA A 3 11.94 10.33 -25.17
CA ALA A 3 11.77 8.95 -24.76
C ALA A 3 10.36 8.83 -24.18
N THR A 4 9.53 7.95 -24.74
CA THR A 4 8.26 7.63 -24.10
C THR A 4 8.60 7.10 -22.72
N ALA A 5 8.32 7.87 -21.67
CA ALA A 5 8.48 7.43 -20.30
C ALA A 5 7.81 6.05 -20.16
N GLY A 6 8.56 5.07 -19.63
CA GLY A 6 8.06 3.70 -19.51
C GLY A 6 6.73 3.65 -18.75
N LYS A 7 5.92 2.64 -19.04
CA LYS A 7 4.68 2.38 -18.31
C LYS A 7 4.99 1.37 -17.20
N HIS A 8 4.59 1.71 -15.97
CA HIS A 8 4.95 0.94 -14.78
C HIS A 8 3.70 0.54 -14.02
N LEU A 9 3.65 -0.72 -13.60
CA LEU A 9 2.60 -1.28 -12.77
C LEU A 9 3.17 -1.56 -11.38
N VAL A 10 2.62 -0.88 -10.37
CA VAL A 10 2.85 -1.26 -8.97
C VAL A 10 1.61 -1.99 -8.45
N VAL A 11 1.83 -3.18 -7.90
CA VAL A 11 0.81 -3.90 -7.13
C VAL A 11 1.25 -3.96 -5.67
N SER A 12 0.47 -3.35 -4.78
CA SER A 12 0.71 -3.36 -3.34
C SER A 12 -0.26 -4.27 -2.60
N LEU A 13 0.27 -5.06 -1.66
CA LEU A 13 -0.46 -5.97 -0.80
C LEU A 13 -0.54 -5.35 0.61
N HIS A 14 -1.71 -4.82 0.95
CA HIS A 14 -1.99 -4.06 2.17
C HIS A 14 -2.27 -4.95 3.38
N ASP A 15 -2.16 -4.35 4.55
CA ASP A 15 -2.49 -4.93 5.85
C ASP A 15 -1.78 -6.26 6.12
N LEU A 16 -0.52 -6.41 5.67
CA LEU A 16 0.27 -7.61 5.93
C LEU A 16 0.70 -7.62 7.40
N HIS A 17 0.18 -8.60 8.13
CA HIS A 17 0.49 -8.87 9.54
C HIS A 17 0.37 -10.39 9.78
N PRO A 18 0.78 -10.92 10.95
CA PRO A 18 0.76 -12.37 11.19
C PRO A 18 -0.58 -13.05 10.89
N GLY A 19 -1.69 -12.39 11.19
CA GLY A 19 -3.05 -12.88 10.92
C GLY A 19 -3.46 -12.93 9.45
N SER A 20 -2.96 -12.01 8.61
CA SER A 20 -3.30 -11.94 7.18
C SER A 20 -2.33 -12.71 6.27
N ARG A 21 -1.21 -13.23 6.82
CA ARG A 21 -0.13 -13.91 6.07
C ARG A 21 -0.64 -14.90 5.01
N LYS A 22 -1.60 -15.76 5.36
CA LYS A 22 -2.14 -16.78 4.43
C LYS A 22 -2.89 -16.16 3.24
N ALA A 23 -3.68 -15.13 3.50
CA ALA A 23 -4.41 -14.42 2.45
C ALA A 23 -3.44 -13.69 1.51
N ILE A 24 -2.44 -13.01 2.08
CA ILE A 24 -1.39 -12.34 1.29
C ILE A 24 -0.53 -13.33 0.50
N ALA A 25 -0.22 -14.51 1.05
CA ALA A 25 0.47 -15.56 0.32
C ALA A 25 -0.32 -16.02 -0.92
N ALA A 26 -1.63 -16.23 -0.78
CA ALA A 26 -2.50 -16.60 -1.91
C ALA A 26 -2.58 -15.48 -2.97
N GLN A 27 -2.59 -14.22 -2.53
CA GLN A 27 -2.53 -13.06 -3.44
C GLN A 27 -1.22 -13.00 -4.21
N ARG A 28 -0.10 -13.20 -3.50
CA ARG A 28 1.24 -13.24 -4.05
C ARG A 28 1.39 -14.32 -5.12
N GLU A 29 0.90 -15.53 -4.84
CA GLU A 29 0.88 -16.65 -5.79
C GLU A 29 0.02 -16.34 -7.02
N ALA A 30 -1.19 -15.82 -6.82
CA ALA A 30 -2.08 -15.45 -7.94
C ALA A 30 -1.46 -14.36 -8.82
N LEU A 31 -0.85 -13.34 -8.22
CA LEU A 31 -0.17 -12.26 -8.93
C LEU A 31 1.03 -12.77 -9.73
N ALA A 32 1.84 -13.66 -9.16
CA ALA A 32 2.92 -14.31 -9.88
C ALA A 32 2.40 -15.10 -11.10
N ALA A 33 1.32 -15.87 -10.93
CA ALA A 33 0.67 -16.59 -12.03
C ALA A 33 0.07 -15.68 -13.10
N TRP A 34 -0.23 -14.42 -12.77
CA TRP A 34 -0.71 -13.41 -13.73
C TRP A 34 0.40 -12.58 -14.36
N GLY A 35 1.67 -12.81 -14.00
CA GLY A 35 2.83 -12.11 -14.57
C GLY A 35 3.41 -10.99 -13.71
N VAL A 36 2.98 -10.85 -12.45
CA VAL A 36 3.50 -9.85 -11.50
C VAL A 36 4.47 -10.53 -10.53
N SER A 37 5.75 -10.53 -10.89
CA SER A 37 6.82 -11.23 -10.16
C SER A 37 7.28 -10.53 -8.88
N ARG A 38 7.07 -9.21 -8.76
CA ARG A 38 7.43 -8.39 -7.60
C ARG A 38 6.29 -7.47 -7.18
N ARG A 39 6.10 -7.28 -5.88
CA ARG A 39 5.04 -6.48 -5.26
C ARG A 39 5.61 -5.61 -4.14
N SER A 40 4.83 -4.64 -3.68
CA SER A 40 5.13 -3.91 -2.45
C SER A 40 4.25 -4.45 -1.31
N LEU A 41 4.87 -5.05 -0.32
CA LEU A 41 4.25 -5.65 0.86
C LEU A 41 4.16 -4.61 1.97
N LEU A 42 2.94 -4.17 2.27
CA LEU A 42 2.69 -3.14 3.28
C LEU A 42 2.48 -3.81 4.63
N VAL A 43 3.56 -3.89 5.38
CA VAL A 43 3.61 -4.59 6.67
C VAL A 43 3.19 -3.64 7.78
N VAL A 44 2.24 -4.09 8.60
CA VAL A 44 1.83 -3.40 9.83
C VAL A 44 2.60 -4.03 11.00
N PRO A 45 3.50 -3.27 11.67
CA PRO A 45 4.32 -3.76 12.78
C PRO A 45 3.56 -4.54 13.86
N GLN A 46 2.45 -4.00 14.35
CA GLN A 46 1.64 -4.63 15.39
C GLN A 46 0.16 -4.37 15.15
N PHE A 47 -0.39 -4.96 14.09
CA PHE A 47 -1.78 -4.74 13.67
C PHE A 47 -2.79 -4.90 14.83
N HIS A 48 -3.53 -3.84 15.11
CA HIS A 48 -4.55 -3.74 16.17
C HIS A 48 -4.10 -4.29 17.53
N HIS A 49 -2.83 -4.02 17.92
CA HIS A 49 -2.21 -4.52 19.16
C HIS A 49 -2.14 -6.05 19.27
N GLY A 50 -2.25 -6.75 18.15
CA GLY A 50 -2.11 -8.20 18.07
C GLY A 50 -0.65 -8.65 18.07
N PRO A 51 -0.38 -9.85 17.51
CA PRO A 51 0.97 -10.36 17.31
C PRO A 51 1.81 -9.38 16.50
N LYS A 52 3.07 -9.25 16.90
CA LYS A 52 4.05 -8.37 16.29
C LYS A 52 4.68 -8.98 15.03
N ALA A 53 5.24 -8.13 14.19
CA ALA A 53 5.91 -8.52 12.95
C ALA A 53 7.25 -9.25 13.16
N ASP A 54 7.79 -9.28 14.37
CA ASP A 54 8.98 -10.05 14.77
C ASP A 54 8.67 -11.52 15.12
N GLU A 55 7.39 -11.93 15.05
CA GLU A 55 6.99 -13.33 15.23
C GLU A 55 7.78 -14.23 14.24
N PRO A 56 8.48 -15.28 14.71
CA PRO A 56 9.51 -15.96 13.92
C PRO A 56 9.05 -16.47 12.55
N ASP A 57 7.88 -17.11 12.49
CA ASP A 57 7.34 -17.70 11.26
C ASP A 57 6.92 -16.61 10.26
N PHE A 58 6.25 -15.57 10.75
CA PHE A 58 5.89 -14.41 9.94
C PHE A 58 7.13 -13.68 9.42
N ALA A 59 8.08 -13.39 10.31
CA ALA A 59 9.29 -12.67 9.97
C ALA A 59 10.13 -13.43 8.94
N ALA A 60 10.31 -14.74 9.12
CA ALA A 60 10.99 -15.59 8.14
C ALA A 60 10.31 -15.57 6.77
N THR A 61 8.96 -15.60 6.74
CA THR A 61 8.18 -15.55 5.51
C THR A 61 8.40 -14.22 4.77
N VAL A 62 8.30 -13.09 5.47
CA VAL A 62 8.47 -11.76 4.86
C VAL A 62 9.91 -11.55 4.38
N ARG A 63 10.92 -12.01 5.12
CA ARG A 63 12.32 -11.98 4.67
C ARG A 63 12.54 -12.79 3.40
N ALA A 64 11.93 -13.98 3.29
CA ALA A 64 12.01 -14.80 2.09
C ALA A 64 11.38 -14.08 0.89
N TRP A 65 10.18 -13.51 1.07
CA TRP A 65 9.51 -12.76 0.00
C TRP A 65 10.30 -11.53 -0.43
N ALA A 66 10.94 -10.83 0.50
CA ALA A 66 11.85 -9.73 0.19
C ALA A 66 13.07 -10.19 -0.62
N GLY A 67 13.65 -11.34 -0.27
CA GLY A 67 14.75 -11.97 -1.02
C GLY A 67 14.36 -12.40 -2.45
N GLU A 68 13.08 -12.67 -2.68
CA GLU A 68 12.51 -12.97 -4.01
C GLU A 68 12.18 -11.70 -4.83
N GLY A 69 12.45 -10.51 -4.29
CA GLY A 69 12.30 -9.22 -4.99
C GLY A 69 11.07 -8.42 -4.62
N ASP A 70 10.27 -8.85 -3.63
CA ASP A 70 9.24 -7.97 -3.06
C ASP A 70 9.87 -6.84 -2.24
N GLU A 71 9.22 -5.68 -2.26
CA GLU A 71 9.58 -4.58 -1.38
C GLU A 71 8.80 -4.70 -0.06
N VAL A 72 9.48 -4.50 1.08
CA VAL A 72 8.82 -4.37 2.38
C VAL A 72 8.63 -2.89 2.72
N VAL A 73 7.37 -2.47 2.89
CA VAL A 73 6.96 -1.08 3.11
C VAL A 73 6.34 -0.97 4.49
N LEU A 74 6.71 0.08 5.24
CA LEU A 74 6.10 0.35 6.54
C LEU A 74 4.67 0.90 6.36
N HIS A 75 3.67 0.25 6.96
CA HIS A 75 2.26 0.60 6.83
C HIS A 75 1.61 1.03 8.15
N GLY A 76 2.09 2.14 8.71
CA GLY A 76 1.71 2.59 10.05
C GLY A 76 2.43 1.80 11.15
N PHE A 77 1.79 1.65 12.31
CA PHE A 77 2.29 0.79 13.39
C PHE A 77 1.21 -0.15 13.93
N PHE A 78 0.08 0.43 14.34
CA PHE A 78 -1.08 -0.34 14.84
C PHE A 78 -2.18 -0.47 13.80
N HIS A 79 -2.23 0.41 12.79
CA HIS A 79 -3.34 0.51 11.83
C HIS A 79 -4.68 0.90 12.50
N ASP A 80 -4.61 1.58 13.65
CA ASP A 80 -5.78 2.09 14.35
C ASP A 80 -5.62 3.55 14.81
N ARG A 81 -6.77 4.20 15.00
CA ARG A 81 -6.93 5.57 15.51
C ARG A 81 -7.62 5.49 16.87
N GLN A 82 -6.89 5.08 17.89
CA GLN A 82 -7.40 5.06 19.27
C GLN A 82 -7.41 6.46 19.90
N GLY A 83 -8.42 6.73 20.75
CA GLY A 83 -8.42 7.84 21.70
C GLY A 83 -8.81 9.23 21.20
N ARG A 84 -9.12 9.44 19.91
CA ARG A 84 -9.46 10.78 19.37
C ARG A 84 -10.93 10.91 18.94
N LYS A 85 -11.58 12.00 19.38
CA LYS A 85 -12.97 12.35 19.01
C LYS A 85 -12.97 12.92 17.60
N ASP A 86 -13.86 12.41 16.75
CA ASP A 86 -14.12 12.96 15.42
C ASP A 86 -14.61 14.41 15.56
N ALA A 87 -13.98 15.37 14.86
CA ALA A 87 -14.60 16.68 14.67
C ALA A 87 -15.90 16.50 13.86
N LEU A 88 -16.96 17.23 14.19
CA LEU A 88 -18.32 17.02 13.64
C LEU A 88 -18.37 17.00 12.10
N GLY A 89 -17.47 17.70 11.40
CA GLY A 89 -17.35 17.70 9.94
C GLY A 89 -16.54 16.55 9.32
N SER A 90 -15.76 15.80 10.11
CA SER A 90 -14.92 14.68 9.66
C SER A 90 -15.66 13.33 9.68
N LEU A 91 -16.77 13.24 10.43
CA LEU A 91 -17.50 12.02 10.75
C LEU A 91 -17.86 11.17 9.53
N PHE A 92 -18.17 11.81 8.40
CA PHE A 92 -18.58 11.12 7.17
C PHE A 92 -17.42 10.40 6.47
N TRP A 93 -16.21 10.96 6.49
CA TRP A 93 -15.04 10.38 5.84
C TRP A 93 -14.30 9.37 6.73
N THR A 94 -14.15 9.66 8.03
CA THR A 94 -13.42 8.78 8.97
C THR A 94 -14.21 7.53 9.41
N ARG A 95 -15.55 7.59 9.48
CA ARG A 95 -16.35 6.40 9.86
C ARG A 95 -16.79 5.56 8.67
N LEU A 96 -17.17 6.20 7.55
CA LEU A 96 -17.81 5.51 6.43
C LEU A 96 -16.79 4.95 5.43
N TYR A 97 -15.60 5.56 5.35
CA TYR A 97 -14.52 5.17 4.44
C TYR A 97 -13.35 4.44 5.14
N THR A 98 -12.93 4.90 6.33
CA THR A 98 -11.67 4.42 6.93
C THR A 98 -11.83 3.62 8.23
N ASN A 99 -13.02 3.43 8.80
CA ASN A 99 -13.24 2.64 10.02
C ASN A 99 -12.25 2.93 11.19
N ARG A 100 -11.80 4.19 11.36
CA ARG A 100 -10.75 4.56 12.32
C ARG A 100 -9.38 3.91 12.07
N GLU A 101 -9.09 3.50 10.84
CA GLU A 101 -7.79 2.94 10.47
C GLU A 101 -6.76 4.05 10.15
N ALA A 102 -7.20 5.30 9.98
CA ALA A 102 -6.36 6.46 9.63
C ALA A 102 -5.43 6.94 10.78
N GLU A 103 -4.50 6.08 11.19
CA GLU A 103 -3.58 6.25 12.33
C GLU A 103 -2.78 7.55 12.26
N PHE A 104 -2.33 7.96 11.07
CA PHE A 104 -1.40 9.09 10.86
C PHE A 104 -2.09 10.40 10.48
N LEU A 105 -3.43 10.47 10.48
CA LEU A 105 -4.16 11.66 10.04
C LEU A 105 -4.02 12.84 11.01
N ASP A 106 -4.05 12.57 12.32
CA ASP A 106 -4.10 13.62 13.35
C ASP A 106 -2.85 13.67 14.24
N LEU A 107 -1.83 12.85 13.97
CA LEU A 107 -0.64 12.79 14.81
C LEU A 107 0.12 14.13 14.75
N THR A 108 0.59 14.58 15.90
CA THR A 108 1.55 15.67 16.00
C THR A 108 2.91 15.23 15.42
N GLY A 109 3.80 16.18 15.12
CA GLY A 109 5.16 15.87 14.68
C GLY A 109 5.89 14.89 15.63
N PRO A 110 5.94 15.14 16.96
CA PRO A 110 6.56 14.22 17.91
C PRO A 110 5.92 12.82 17.94
N GLU A 111 4.59 12.72 17.89
CA GLU A 111 3.91 11.43 17.85
C GLU A 111 4.21 10.66 16.55
N THR A 112 4.27 11.38 15.43
CA THR A 112 4.62 10.82 14.12
C THR A 112 6.05 10.25 14.13
N VAL A 113 7.01 11.01 14.66
CA VAL A 113 8.42 10.56 14.82
C VAL A 113 8.48 9.31 15.70
N ALA A 114 7.84 9.34 16.88
CA ALA A 114 7.86 8.22 17.81
C ALA A 114 7.24 6.95 17.17
N ARG A 115 6.14 7.11 16.42
CA ARG A 115 5.45 6.00 15.78
C ARG A 115 6.26 5.37 14.65
N LEU A 116 6.87 6.19 13.80
CA LEU A 116 7.77 5.72 12.74
C LEU A 116 9.01 5.04 13.31
N ALA A 117 9.62 5.63 14.35
CA ALA A 117 10.79 5.05 15.01
C ALA A 117 10.46 3.68 15.61
N ALA A 118 9.32 3.53 16.29
CA ALA A 118 8.87 2.25 16.82
C ALA A 118 8.65 1.20 15.72
N GLY A 119 8.02 1.59 14.60
CA GLY A 119 7.80 0.70 13.47
C GLY A 119 9.10 0.22 12.82
N SER A 120 10.02 1.15 12.58
CA SER A 120 11.34 0.84 12.04
C SER A 120 12.17 -0.03 12.98
N ALA A 121 12.08 0.19 14.29
CA ALA A 121 12.74 -0.66 15.29
C ALA A 121 12.22 -2.11 15.22
N LEU A 122 10.90 -2.30 15.15
CA LEU A 122 10.34 -3.65 15.03
C LEU A 122 10.67 -4.33 13.69
N PHE A 123 10.78 -3.56 12.60
CA PHE A 123 11.29 -4.10 11.32
C PHE A 123 12.73 -4.59 11.45
N ALA A 124 13.58 -3.85 12.18
CA ALA A 124 14.95 -4.24 12.45
C ALA A 124 15.02 -5.50 13.33
N GLU A 125 14.20 -5.58 14.39
CA GLU A 125 14.07 -6.77 15.25
C GLU A 125 13.61 -7.99 14.45
N ALA A 126 12.68 -7.82 13.51
CA ALA A 126 12.22 -8.85 12.58
C ALA A 126 13.23 -9.21 11.48
N GLY A 127 14.35 -8.49 11.38
CA GLY A 127 15.38 -8.69 10.36
C GLY A 127 14.92 -8.33 8.93
N PHE A 128 13.95 -7.44 8.79
CA PHE A 128 13.52 -6.94 7.48
C PHE A 128 14.55 -5.98 6.88
N PRO A 129 14.57 -5.80 5.55
CA PRO A 129 15.31 -4.70 4.95
C PRO A 129 14.87 -3.37 5.55
N VAL A 130 15.82 -2.42 5.70
CA VAL A 130 15.51 -1.07 6.17
C VAL A 130 14.43 -0.46 5.26
N PRO A 131 13.27 -0.05 5.79
CA PRO A 131 12.18 0.40 4.96
C PRO A 131 12.54 1.74 4.30
N VAL A 132 12.52 1.76 2.97
CA VAL A 132 12.69 2.99 2.17
C VAL A 132 11.35 3.61 1.78
N GLY A 133 10.25 2.89 2.03
CA GLY A 133 8.88 3.32 1.75
C GLY A 133 8.03 3.34 3.01
N PHE A 134 7.15 4.33 3.09
CA PHE A 134 6.07 4.36 4.09
C PHE A 134 4.75 4.67 3.39
N ILE A 135 3.67 3.97 3.75
CA ILE A 135 2.33 4.32 3.28
C ILE A 135 1.44 4.39 4.51
N ALA A 136 0.74 5.51 4.71
CA ALA A 136 -0.16 5.62 5.85
C ALA A 136 -1.39 4.72 5.66
N PRO A 137 -1.88 4.08 6.75
CA PRO A 137 -3.19 3.45 6.77
C PRO A 137 -4.28 4.33 6.18
N ALA A 138 -5.16 3.73 5.37
CA ALA A 138 -6.19 4.40 4.59
C ALA A 138 -5.70 5.52 3.64
N TRP A 139 -4.40 5.59 3.35
CA TRP A 139 -3.76 6.64 2.53
C TRP A 139 -3.94 8.07 3.06
N LEU A 140 -4.21 8.22 4.35
CA LEU A 140 -4.46 9.52 4.98
C LEU A 140 -3.32 9.90 5.90
N MET A 141 -2.78 11.10 5.69
CA MET A 141 -1.64 11.66 6.41
C MET A 141 -1.95 13.08 6.86
N GLY A 142 -1.55 13.44 8.08
CA GLY A 142 -1.47 14.82 8.52
C GLY A 142 -0.30 15.58 7.86
N PRO A 143 -0.27 16.92 7.98
CA PRO A 143 0.77 17.76 7.36
C PRO A 143 2.18 17.44 7.86
N GLU A 144 2.31 16.92 9.08
CA GLU A 144 3.57 16.60 9.73
C GLU A 144 4.26 15.35 9.15
N VAL A 145 3.51 14.47 8.48
CA VAL A 145 4.01 13.15 8.09
C VAL A 145 5.10 13.25 7.02
N VAL A 146 4.86 13.99 5.94
CA VAL A 146 5.83 14.10 4.82
C VAL A 146 7.17 14.70 5.26
N PRO A 147 7.22 15.82 6.03
CA PRO A 147 8.48 16.34 6.58
C PRO A 147 9.23 15.33 7.44
N VAL A 148 8.52 14.62 8.33
CA VAL A 148 9.13 13.61 9.21
C VAL A 148 9.68 12.44 8.40
N LEU A 149 8.95 11.94 7.40
CA LEU A 149 9.42 10.87 6.53
C LEU A 149 10.71 11.25 5.79
N ARG A 150 10.79 12.48 5.27
CA ARG A 150 12.02 12.99 4.62
C ARG A 150 13.18 13.03 5.60
N ALA A 151 12.97 13.58 6.80
CA ALA A 151 13.99 13.65 7.84
C ALA A 151 14.47 12.26 8.29
N ALA A 152 13.59 11.27 8.29
CA ALA A 152 13.90 9.87 8.62
C ALA A 152 14.50 9.07 7.44
N GLY A 153 14.69 9.68 6.27
CA GLY A 153 15.36 9.05 5.12
C GLY A 153 14.47 8.16 4.25
N PHE A 154 13.14 8.21 4.42
CA PHE A 154 12.22 7.53 3.51
C PHE A 154 12.27 8.16 2.11
N ARG A 155 12.18 7.32 1.08
CA ARG A 155 12.31 7.71 -0.32
C ARG A 155 10.98 7.96 -1.01
N HIS A 156 9.93 7.26 -0.57
CA HIS A 156 8.60 7.43 -1.14
C HIS A 156 7.48 7.24 -0.14
N THR A 157 6.33 7.80 -0.50
CA THR A 157 5.04 7.51 0.12
C THR A 157 3.93 7.65 -0.91
N THR A 158 2.69 7.34 -0.54
CA THR A 158 1.55 7.50 -1.44
C THR A 158 0.32 8.00 -0.71
N THR A 159 -0.51 8.75 -1.44
CA THR A 159 -1.93 8.87 -1.11
C THR A 159 -2.74 7.93 -2.01
N LEU A 160 -4.06 7.93 -1.90
CA LEU A 160 -4.93 7.20 -2.82
C LEU A 160 -4.78 7.73 -4.26
N ARG A 161 -4.46 9.02 -4.43
CA ARG A 161 -4.48 9.72 -5.73
C ARG A 161 -3.12 9.83 -6.40
N GLU A 162 -2.04 9.76 -5.64
CA GLU A 162 -0.70 10.03 -6.15
C GLU A 162 0.39 9.26 -5.42
N PHE A 163 1.49 9.08 -6.13
CA PHE A 163 2.78 8.64 -5.61
C PHE A 163 3.64 9.88 -5.32
N LEU A 164 4.34 9.89 -4.19
CA LEU A 164 5.20 10.99 -3.79
C LEU A 164 6.65 10.52 -3.70
N SER A 165 7.53 11.13 -4.50
CA SER A 165 8.97 11.00 -4.38
C SER A 165 9.48 11.96 -3.30
N LEU A 166 9.85 11.41 -2.15
CA LEU A 166 10.34 12.17 -1.01
C LEU A 166 11.78 12.65 -1.19
N GLN A 167 12.56 11.99 -2.04
CA GLN A 167 13.89 12.47 -2.39
C GLN A 167 13.84 13.64 -3.37
N ARG A 168 12.95 13.59 -4.37
CA ARG A 168 12.86 14.61 -5.42
C ARG A 168 11.94 15.78 -5.08
N GLY A 169 11.01 15.62 -4.13
CA GLY A 169 10.01 16.67 -3.92
C GLY A 169 8.85 16.65 -4.90
N GLU A 170 8.67 15.55 -5.65
CA GLU A 170 7.74 15.47 -6.77
C GLU A 170 6.56 14.55 -6.45
N SER A 171 5.40 14.84 -7.02
CA SER A 171 4.25 13.94 -7.01
C SER A 171 3.85 13.51 -8.42
N VAL A 172 3.41 12.26 -8.53
CA VAL A 172 2.94 11.65 -9.78
C VAL A 172 1.48 11.26 -9.61
N PRO A 173 0.54 11.94 -10.31
CA PRO A 173 -0.86 11.55 -10.33
C PRO A 173 -1.01 10.10 -10.79
N SER A 174 -1.53 9.26 -9.91
CA SER A 174 -1.60 7.81 -10.10
C SER A 174 -2.67 7.24 -9.18
N GLN A 175 -3.93 7.51 -9.49
CA GLN A 175 -5.07 6.99 -8.70
C GLN A 175 -4.95 5.47 -8.54
N SER A 176 -4.89 5.00 -7.30
CA SER A 176 -4.84 3.56 -7.02
C SER A 176 -6.22 2.93 -7.22
N LEU A 177 -6.22 1.73 -7.80
CA LEU A 177 -7.37 0.84 -7.85
C LEU A 177 -7.42 0.03 -6.56
N CYS A 178 -8.54 0.10 -5.85
CA CYS A 178 -8.76 -0.63 -4.60
C CYS A 178 -10.23 -1.04 -4.50
N TRP A 179 -10.50 -2.18 -3.88
CA TRP A 179 -11.85 -2.75 -3.82
C TRP A 179 -12.49 -2.61 -2.43
N SER A 180 -13.82 -2.52 -2.42
CA SER A 180 -14.60 -2.56 -1.18
C SER A 180 -15.34 -3.89 -1.09
N THR A 181 -14.94 -4.74 -0.15
CA THR A 181 -15.46 -6.09 0.05
C THR A 181 -16.55 -6.19 1.13
N ARG A 182 -16.66 -5.16 1.99
CA ARG A 182 -17.44 -5.13 3.24
C ARG A 182 -18.96 -5.37 3.09
N ALA A 183 -19.55 -5.19 1.91
CA ALA A 183 -20.97 -5.48 1.67
C ALA A 183 -21.24 -5.85 0.20
N ALA A 184 -22.26 -6.66 -0.06
CA ALA A 184 -22.58 -7.15 -1.42
C ALA A 184 -22.82 -6.02 -2.43
N TRP A 185 -23.61 -5.02 -2.06
CA TRP A 185 -23.87 -3.86 -2.94
C TRP A 185 -22.59 -3.02 -3.15
N ARG A 186 -21.75 -2.87 -2.11
CA ARG A 186 -20.46 -2.16 -2.21
C ARG A 186 -19.52 -2.86 -3.18
N ARG A 187 -19.54 -4.20 -3.24
CA ARG A 187 -18.73 -4.96 -4.21
C ARG A 187 -19.13 -4.65 -5.65
N THR A 188 -20.43 -4.63 -5.97
CA THR A 188 -20.91 -4.31 -7.32
C THR A 188 -20.54 -2.88 -7.73
N VAL A 189 -20.78 -1.90 -6.84
CA VAL A 189 -20.41 -0.49 -7.09
C VAL A 189 -18.90 -0.36 -7.26
N SER A 190 -18.11 -1.01 -6.40
CA SER A 190 -16.66 -1.00 -6.46
C SER A 190 -16.13 -1.59 -7.77
N VAL A 191 -16.75 -2.65 -8.30
CA VAL A 191 -16.37 -3.22 -9.60
C VAL A 191 -16.60 -2.23 -10.74
N LEU A 192 -17.77 -1.59 -10.78
CA LEU A 192 -18.06 -0.58 -11.82
C LEU A 192 -17.13 0.63 -11.71
N TRP A 193 -16.87 1.09 -10.49
CA TRP A 193 -15.97 2.21 -10.22
C TRP A 193 -14.53 1.90 -10.65
N ASN A 194 -13.98 0.74 -10.27
CA ASN A 194 -12.63 0.35 -10.67
C ASN A 194 -12.50 0.14 -12.18
N ARG A 195 -13.57 -0.29 -12.88
CA ARG A 195 -13.58 -0.33 -14.36
C ARG A 195 -13.43 1.08 -14.94
N HIS A 196 -14.16 2.05 -14.41
CA HIS A 196 -14.05 3.45 -14.83
C HIS A 196 -12.64 4.00 -14.57
N LEU A 197 -12.14 3.86 -13.33
CA LEU A 197 -10.80 4.32 -12.95
C LEU A 197 -9.71 3.68 -13.83
N PHE A 198 -9.75 2.36 -14.03
CA PHE A 198 -8.77 1.67 -14.87
C PHE A 198 -8.74 2.22 -16.29
N SER A 199 -9.91 2.51 -16.89
CA SER A 199 -10.00 3.10 -18.23
C SER A 199 -9.35 4.49 -18.30
N ARG A 200 -9.43 5.29 -17.22
CA ARG A 200 -8.83 6.62 -17.14
C ARG A 200 -7.32 6.58 -16.87
N SER A 201 -6.82 5.53 -16.23
CA SER A 201 -5.42 5.39 -15.86
C SER A 201 -4.53 4.72 -16.92
N GLN A 202 -5.08 4.27 -18.05
CA GLN A 202 -4.31 3.55 -19.10
C GLN A 202 -3.22 4.38 -19.78
N GLY A 203 -3.36 5.70 -19.75
CA GLY A 203 -2.40 6.65 -20.31
C GLY A 203 -1.31 7.08 -19.34
N ASN A 204 -1.41 6.71 -18.06
CA ASN A 204 -0.47 7.14 -17.04
C ASN A 204 0.86 6.36 -17.16
N SER A 205 1.96 7.01 -16.80
CA SER A 205 3.27 6.35 -16.64
C SER A 205 3.30 5.37 -15.47
N LEU A 206 2.41 5.56 -14.49
CA LEU A 206 2.26 4.70 -13.31
C LEU A 206 0.80 4.30 -13.10
N LEU A 207 0.56 2.99 -13.13
CA LEU A 207 -0.70 2.36 -12.70
C LEU A 207 -0.47 1.69 -11.34
N ARG A 208 -1.40 1.90 -10.41
CA ARG A 208 -1.30 1.35 -9.04
C ARG A 208 -2.53 0.50 -8.72
N ILE A 209 -2.29 -0.68 -8.19
CA ILE A 209 -3.31 -1.62 -7.71
C ILE A 209 -3.02 -1.93 -6.25
N SER A 210 -3.97 -1.64 -5.36
CA SER A 210 -3.86 -1.91 -3.93
C SER A 210 -4.85 -3.00 -3.54
N LEU A 211 -4.31 -4.15 -3.10
CA LEU A 211 -5.09 -5.30 -2.66
C LEU A 211 -5.07 -5.41 -1.14
N HIS A 212 -6.22 -5.73 -0.54
CA HIS A 212 -6.36 -6.06 0.88
C HIS A 212 -6.62 -7.56 1.05
N PRO A 213 -6.35 -8.17 2.22
CA PRO A 213 -6.39 -9.63 2.41
C PRO A 213 -7.63 -10.34 1.84
N ASP A 214 -8.81 -9.75 2.01
CA ASP A 214 -10.08 -10.38 1.65
C ASP A 214 -10.46 -10.25 0.15
N ASP A 215 -9.75 -9.45 -0.64
CA ASP A 215 -10.16 -9.09 -2.00
C ASP A 215 -10.33 -10.31 -2.92
N LEU A 216 -9.43 -11.30 -2.82
CA LEU A 216 -9.48 -12.49 -3.66
C LEU A 216 -10.47 -13.56 -3.20
N LEU A 217 -11.05 -13.43 -1.99
CA LEU A 217 -12.10 -14.33 -1.52
C LEU A 217 -13.40 -14.15 -2.32
N HIS A 218 -13.57 -12.99 -2.96
CA HIS A 218 -14.75 -12.68 -3.76
C HIS A 218 -14.49 -12.90 -5.25
N VAL A 219 -15.11 -13.94 -5.83
CA VAL A 219 -14.91 -14.37 -7.22
C VAL A 219 -15.03 -13.23 -8.24
N THR A 220 -16.02 -12.34 -8.10
CA THR A 220 -16.21 -11.20 -9.04
C THR A 220 -15.06 -10.20 -8.97
N ILE A 221 -14.57 -9.91 -7.77
CA ILE A 221 -13.45 -8.98 -7.55
C ILE A 221 -12.16 -9.62 -8.05
N ARG A 222 -11.88 -10.88 -7.68
CA ARG A 222 -10.75 -11.66 -8.19
C ARG A 222 -10.68 -11.66 -9.72
N LYS A 223 -11.79 -11.97 -10.40
CA LYS A 223 -11.85 -11.96 -11.87
C LYS A 223 -11.59 -10.58 -12.46
N GLN A 224 -12.01 -9.50 -11.79
CA GLN A 224 -11.71 -8.15 -12.25
C GLN A 224 -10.24 -7.79 -12.06
N ILE A 225 -9.67 -8.07 -10.89
CA ILE A 225 -8.25 -7.83 -10.59
C ILE A 225 -7.38 -8.55 -11.62
N GLU A 226 -7.64 -9.85 -11.84
CA GLU A 226 -6.92 -10.64 -12.85
C GLU A 226 -6.98 -9.98 -14.23
N ARG A 227 -8.18 -9.57 -14.68
CA ARG A 227 -8.35 -8.91 -15.98
C ARG A 227 -7.58 -7.59 -16.05
N VAL A 228 -7.66 -6.78 -15.01
CA VAL A 228 -6.97 -5.48 -14.91
C VAL A 228 -5.46 -5.67 -14.99
N VAL A 229 -4.91 -6.61 -14.21
CA VAL A 229 -3.48 -6.94 -14.21
C VAL A 229 -3.04 -7.41 -15.60
N LYS A 230 -3.68 -8.44 -16.15
CA LYS A 230 -3.32 -8.98 -17.47
C LYS A 230 -3.42 -7.93 -18.57
N THR A 231 -4.49 -7.14 -18.58
CA THR A 231 -4.66 -6.05 -19.57
C THR A 231 -3.59 -4.97 -19.43
N ALA A 232 -3.14 -4.65 -18.21
CA ALA A 232 -2.04 -3.71 -18.01
C ALA A 232 -0.74 -4.26 -18.59
N LEU A 233 -0.41 -5.52 -18.30
CA LEU A 233 0.77 -6.20 -18.84
C LEU A 233 0.74 -6.27 -20.37
N ASP A 234 -0.39 -6.67 -20.95
CA ASP A 234 -0.60 -6.72 -22.41
C ASP A 234 -0.43 -5.35 -23.10
N ARG A 235 -0.61 -4.26 -22.33
CA ARG A 235 -0.44 -2.87 -22.78
C ARG A 235 0.95 -2.30 -22.50
N GLY A 236 1.90 -3.14 -22.12
CA GLY A 236 3.29 -2.79 -21.91
C GLY A 236 3.57 -2.11 -20.56
N PHE A 237 2.70 -2.26 -19.57
CA PHE A 237 3.05 -1.87 -18.20
C PHE A 237 4.00 -2.91 -17.60
N GLU A 238 5.15 -2.47 -17.12
CA GLU A 238 6.16 -3.32 -16.48
C GLU A 238 5.96 -3.40 -14.96
N PRO A 239 5.88 -4.60 -14.36
CA PRO A 239 5.80 -4.74 -12.90
C PRO A 239 7.04 -4.21 -12.18
N VAL A 240 6.83 -3.25 -11.30
CA VAL A 240 7.86 -2.67 -10.43
C VAL A 240 7.35 -2.53 -9.00
N THR A 241 8.27 -2.44 -8.04
CA THR A 241 7.93 -2.01 -6.68
C THR A 241 7.84 -0.48 -6.59
N TYR A 242 7.34 0.06 -5.48
CA TYR A 242 7.41 1.51 -5.26
C TYR A 242 8.85 1.99 -5.12
N ALA A 243 9.73 1.21 -4.48
CA ALA A 243 11.16 1.52 -4.38
C ALA A 243 11.85 1.56 -5.75
N ASP A 244 11.52 0.61 -6.64
CA ASP A 244 12.02 0.60 -8.03
C ASP A 244 11.58 1.88 -8.74
N TYR A 245 10.28 2.21 -8.69
CA TYR A 245 9.74 3.41 -9.34
C TYR A 245 10.32 4.72 -8.76
N ALA A 246 10.56 4.77 -7.45
CA ALA A 246 11.20 5.91 -6.80
C ALA A 246 12.63 6.15 -7.31
N SER A 247 13.31 5.08 -7.73
CA SER A 247 14.71 5.08 -8.16
C SER A 247 14.88 5.33 -9.67
N LEU A 248 13.78 5.36 -10.44
CA LEU A 248 13.84 5.69 -11.87
C LEU A 248 14.29 7.14 -12.08
N PRO A 249 15.11 7.40 -13.12
CA PRO A 249 15.41 8.77 -13.52
C PRO A 249 14.11 9.49 -13.94
N GLY A 250 14.01 10.77 -13.58
CA GLY A 250 12.86 11.63 -13.89
C GLY A 250 12.74 11.97 -15.37
#